data_AF-A0A176RVI3-F1
#
_entry.id   AF-A0A176RVI3-F1
#
_cell.length_a   1.000
_cell.length_b   1.000
_cell.length_c   1.000
_cell.angle_alpha   90.00
_cell.angle_beta   90.00
_cell.angle_gamma   90.00
#
_symmetry.space_group_name_H-M   'P 1'
#
loop_
_entity.id
_entity.type
_entity.pdbx_description
1 polymer ?
#
loop_
_entity_poly.entity_id
_entity_poly.type
_entity_poly.pdbx_seq_one_letter_code
_entity_poly.pdbx_strand_id
1 'polypeptide(L)'
;MEKLIVKNFGAIRNVEVQLKDLTVFIGETGTGKSTLAKLVSIFRSTDFWEGDIRHIEFFKIKLAYYQIANFLEPGTIIEYQSEMGFYFIYNQGEVRQDFYDKILKIIQKFSHIKEDNFEDNIIEVKIELVRSTFKEVIYLPAERGVVSFLSEKYAALERDKLIVKRGRCRLFCQSY
;
A
#
# COMPACT_ATOMS: atom_id res chain seq x y z
N MET A 1 -16.07 0.68 9.37
CA MET A 1 -15.90 2.13 9.10
C MET A 1 -14.44 2.39 8.81
N GLU A 2 -14.14 3.02 7.67
CA GLU A 2 -12.77 3.34 7.25
C GLU A 2 -12.37 4.76 7.68
N LYS A 3 -11.15 4.92 8.20
CA LYS A 3 -10.68 6.18 8.78
C LYS A 3 -9.21 6.41 8.46
N LEU A 4 -8.86 7.66 8.16
CA LEU A 4 -7.49 8.12 7.97
C LEU A 4 -7.24 9.37 8.81
N ILE A 5 -6.20 9.36 9.63
CA ILE A 5 -5.71 10.51 10.39
C ILE A 5 -4.28 10.80 9.93
N VAL A 6 -4.00 12.07 9.63
CA VAL A 6 -2.68 12.52 9.16
C VAL A 6 -2.31 13.80 9.88
N LYS A 7 -1.13 13.83 10.49
CA LYS A 7 -0.57 15.00 11.17
C LYS A 7 0.86 15.24 10.73
N ASN A 8 1.21 16.51 10.55
CA ASN A 8 2.56 16.97 10.18
C ASN A 8 3.17 16.18 9.01
N PHE A 9 2.48 16.15 7.87
CA PHE A 9 2.91 15.42 6.68
C PHE A 9 2.81 16.30 5.44
N GLY A 10 3.93 16.88 5.02
CA GLY A 10 3.97 17.87 3.93
C GLY A 10 3.06 19.06 4.23
N ALA A 11 2.16 19.39 3.30
CA ALA A 11 1.21 20.49 3.49
C ALA A 11 0.12 20.21 4.55
N ILE A 12 -0.02 18.95 5.01
CA ILE A 12 -1.08 18.54 5.94
C ILE A 12 -0.61 18.77 7.38
N ARG A 13 -1.25 19.70 8.09
CA ARG A 13 -0.97 19.96 9.52
C ARG A 13 -1.69 18.97 10.44
N ASN A 14 -3.01 18.85 10.29
CA ASN A 14 -3.83 17.92 11.06
C ASN A 14 -5.14 17.67 10.30
N VAL A 15 -5.39 16.43 9.93
CA VAL A 15 -6.61 16.02 9.22
C VAL A 15 -7.08 14.68 9.77
N GLU A 16 -8.39 14.59 9.98
CA GLU A 16 -9.10 13.34 10.26
C GLU A 16 -10.23 13.22 9.24
N VAL A 17 -10.22 12.12 8.46
CA VAL A 17 -11.24 11.86 7.45
C VAL A 17 -11.83 10.47 7.62
N GLN A 18 -13.13 10.40 7.44
CA GLN A 18 -13.86 9.15 7.31
C GLN A 18 -13.96 8.84 5.82
N LEU A 19 -13.44 7.68 5.43
CA LEU A 19 -13.44 7.26 4.04
C LEU A 19 -14.73 6.47 3.77
N LYS A 20 -15.39 6.80 2.68
CA LYS A 20 -16.58 6.11 2.17
C LYS A 20 -16.30 5.64 0.74
N ASP A 21 -17.29 5.01 0.11
CA ASP A 21 -17.22 4.64 -1.31
C ASP A 21 -16.94 5.85 -2.20
N LEU A 22 -17.63 6.97 -1.93
CA LEU A 22 -17.37 8.26 -2.56
C LEU A 22 -16.85 9.25 -1.51
N THR A 23 -15.62 9.71 -1.69
CA THR A 23 -15.01 10.76 -0.87
C THR A 23 -14.43 11.85 -1.77
N VAL A 24 -14.87 13.08 -1.56
CA VAL A 24 -14.42 14.25 -2.32
C VAL A 24 -13.65 15.18 -1.40
N PHE A 25 -12.39 15.46 -1.73
CA PHE A 25 -11.55 16.42 -1.00
C PHE A 25 -11.63 17.79 -1.67
N ILE A 26 -12.07 18.82 -0.94
CA ILE A 26 -12.26 20.19 -1.46
C ILE A 26 -11.35 21.14 -0.69
N GLY A 27 -10.72 22.09 -1.40
CA GLY A 27 -9.84 23.10 -0.82
C GLY A 27 -8.88 23.71 -1.84
N GLU A 28 -8.16 24.76 -1.47
CA GLU A 28 -7.21 25.49 -2.33
C GLU A 28 -6.06 24.60 -2.85
N THR A 29 -5.45 24.99 -3.96
CA THR A 29 -4.29 24.27 -4.54
C THR A 29 -3.13 24.23 -3.53
N GLY A 30 -2.42 23.10 -3.47
CA GLY A 30 -1.27 22.94 -2.57
C GLY A 30 -1.60 22.54 -1.13
N THR A 31 -2.87 22.44 -0.74
CA THR A 31 -3.29 22.07 0.64
C THR A 31 -3.17 20.57 0.99
N GLY A 32 -2.58 19.75 0.12
CA GLY A 32 -2.35 18.32 0.40
C GLY A 32 -3.50 17.37 0.02
N LYS A 33 -4.50 17.83 -0.75
CA LYS A 33 -5.60 16.97 -1.24
C LYS A 33 -5.11 15.73 -2.01
N SER A 34 -4.15 15.91 -2.92
CA SER A 34 -3.54 14.79 -3.66
C SER A 34 -2.69 13.90 -2.74
N THR A 35 -2.06 14.47 -1.71
CA THR A 35 -1.31 13.72 -0.70
C THR A 35 -2.23 12.77 0.08
N LEU A 36 -3.41 13.23 0.50
CA LEU A 36 -4.43 12.37 1.11
C LEU A 36 -4.86 11.25 0.15
N ALA A 37 -5.19 11.60 -1.09
CA ALA A 37 -5.59 10.60 -2.10
C ALA A 37 -4.50 9.53 -2.35
N LYS A 38 -3.22 9.93 -2.37
CA LYS A 38 -2.08 9.01 -2.49
C LYS A 38 -1.96 8.10 -1.26
N LEU A 39 -2.08 8.63 -0.04
CA LEU A 39 -2.08 7.81 1.17
C LEU A 39 -3.23 6.80 1.17
N VAL A 40 -4.44 7.23 0.82
CA VAL A 40 -5.59 6.33 0.63
C VAL A 40 -5.28 5.26 -0.41
N SER A 41 -4.61 5.62 -1.51
CA SER A 41 -4.23 4.65 -2.55
C SER A 41 -3.23 3.62 -2.05
N ILE A 42 -2.28 3.98 -1.17
CA ILE A 42 -1.37 3.04 -0.50
C ILE A 42 -2.14 2.11 0.44
N PHE A 43 -3.01 2.67 1.29
CA PHE A 43 -3.69 1.86 2.31
C PHE A 43 -4.80 0.97 1.77
N ARG A 44 -5.35 1.29 0.60
CA ARG A 44 -6.34 0.43 -0.07
C ARG A 44 -5.71 -0.56 -1.04
N SER A 45 -4.42 -0.46 -1.34
CA SER A 45 -3.79 -1.39 -2.29
C SER A 45 -3.45 -2.73 -1.65
N THR A 46 -3.72 -3.81 -2.38
CA THR A 46 -3.42 -5.19 -1.98
C THR A 46 -1.93 -5.39 -1.72
N ASP A 47 -1.08 -4.86 -2.60
CA ASP A 47 0.37 -4.96 -2.55
C ASP A 47 1.01 -4.31 -1.31
N PHE A 48 0.28 -3.44 -0.61
CA PHE A 48 0.70 -2.91 0.68
C PHE A 48 0.53 -3.97 1.78
N TRP A 49 -0.63 -4.62 1.83
CA TRP A 49 -0.97 -5.61 2.87
C TRP A 49 -0.36 -7.00 2.64
N GLU A 50 -0.03 -7.34 1.40
CA GLU A 50 0.75 -8.55 1.09
C GLU A 50 2.20 -8.44 1.60
N GLY A 51 2.79 -7.24 1.56
CA GLY A 51 4.19 -6.99 1.90
C GLY A 51 4.54 -7.01 3.40
N ASP A 52 5.79 -6.66 3.72
CA ASP A 52 6.27 -6.61 5.10
C ASP A 52 6.09 -5.24 5.75
N ILE A 53 4.84 -4.96 6.11
CA ILE A 53 4.41 -3.70 6.71
C ILE A 53 5.06 -3.45 8.09
N ARG A 54 5.61 -4.48 8.75
CA ARG A 54 6.31 -4.33 10.03
C ARG A 54 7.61 -3.54 9.88
N HIS A 55 8.20 -3.57 8.69
CA HIS A 55 9.41 -2.83 8.39
C HIS A 55 9.08 -1.44 7.87
N ILE A 56 9.52 -0.41 8.60
CA ILE A 56 9.38 0.99 8.20
C ILE A 56 9.91 1.28 6.79
N GLU A 57 10.99 0.63 6.38
CA GLU A 57 11.57 0.82 5.05
C GLU A 57 10.59 0.41 3.94
N PHE A 58 9.77 -0.63 4.16
CA PHE A 58 8.73 -1.00 3.21
C PHE A 58 7.69 0.11 3.04
N PHE A 59 7.23 0.71 4.14
CA PHE A 59 6.32 1.86 4.10
C PHE A 59 6.95 3.06 3.38
N LYS A 60 8.21 3.38 3.66
CA LYS A 60 8.95 4.45 2.98
C LYS A 60 9.06 4.23 1.47
N ILE A 61 9.31 2.99 1.02
CA ILE A 61 9.34 2.64 -0.40
C ILE A 61 7.98 2.93 -1.07
N LYS A 62 6.87 2.61 -0.40
CA LYS A 62 5.52 2.93 -0.92
C LYS A 62 5.26 4.43 -0.98
N LEU A 63 5.71 5.19 0.02
CA LEU A 63 5.65 6.65 -0.04
C LEU A 63 6.51 7.22 -1.18
N ALA A 64 7.70 6.64 -1.43
CA ALA A 64 8.60 7.06 -2.49
C ALA A 64 7.99 6.80 -3.88
N TYR A 65 7.30 5.67 -4.06
CA TYR A 65 6.55 5.35 -5.28
C TYR A 65 5.54 6.46 -5.65
N TYR A 66 4.85 7.01 -4.65
CA TYR A 66 3.91 8.12 -4.82
C TYR A 66 4.58 9.51 -4.75
N GLN A 67 5.91 9.57 -4.66
CA GLN A 67 6.73 10.78 -4.55
C GLN A 67 6.33 11.66 -3.34
N ILE A 68 6.00 11.03 -2.22
CA ILE A 68 5.61 11.69 -0.96
C ILE A 68 6.47 11.25 0.23
N ALA A 69 7.56 10.50 0.00
CA ALA A 69 8.47 10.08 1.06
C ALA A 69 9.13 11.27 1.79
N ASN A 70 9.48 12.32 1.04
CA ASN A 70 10.14 13.52 1.58
C ASN A 70 9.22 14.39 2.45
N PHE A 71 7.95 14.01 2.60
CA PHE A 71 6.99 14.71 3.47
C PHE A 71 7.01 14.20 4.91
N LEU A 72 7.75 13.12 5.17
CA LEU A 72 8.00 12.64 6.52
C LEU A 72 8.89 13.65 7.26
N GLU A 73 8.38 14.16 8.36
CA GLU A 73 9.04 15.12 9.24
C GLU A 73 9.07 14.58 10.68
N PRO A 74 9.95 15.10 11.55
CA PRO A 74 9.87 14.83 12.98
C PRO A 74 8.48 15.19 13.50
N GLY A 75 7.76 14.20 14.05
CA GLY A 75 6.39 14.39 14.54
C GLY A 75 5.28 14.12 13.51
N THR A 76 5.60 13.56 12.34
CA THR A 76 4.60 12.97 11.45
C THR A 76 3.88 11.82 12.15
N ILE A 77 2.55 11.85 12.07
CA ILE A 77 1.67 10.77 12.52
C ILE A 77 0.74 10.42 11.37
N ILE A 78 0.68 9.14 11.01
CA ILE A 78 -0.26 8.62 10.02
C ILE A 78 -0.94 7.41 10.63
N GLU A 79 -2.26 7.47 10.78
CA GLU A 79 -3.07 6.37 11.29
C GLU A 79 -4.13 6.02 10.26
N TYR A 80 -4.24 4.73 9.96
CA TYR A 80 -5.25 4.21 9.05
C TYR A 80 -5.99 3.05 9.72
N GLN A 81 -7.31 3.05 9.58
CA GLN A 81 -8.18 1.98 10.00
C GLN A 81 -9.06 1.57 8.82
N SER A 82 -8.98 0.30 8.43
CA SER A 82 -9.83 -0.27 7.39
C SER A 82 -11.24 -0.56 7.90
N GLU A 83 -12.20 -0.78 6.99
CA GLU A 83 -13.55 -1.20 7.36
C GLU A 83 -13.59 -2.54 8.09
N MET A 84 -12.69 -3.46 7.75
CA MET A 84 -12.55 -4.77 8.39
C MET A 84 -11.77 -4.69 9.71
N GLY A 85 -11.41 -3.48 10.14
CA GLY A 85 -10.83 -3.18 11.42
C GLY A 85 -9.31 -3.26 11.47
N PHE A 86 -8.61 -3.67 10.42
CA PHE A 86 -7.14 -3.61 10.37
C PHE A 86 -6.64 -2.19 10.63
N TYR A 87 -5.61 -2.05 11.46
CA TYR A 87 -4.96 -0.78 11.73
C TYR A 87 -3.53 -0.73 11.23
N PHE A 88 -3.12 0.46 10.85
CA PHE A 88 -1.73 0.84 10.60
C PHE A 88 -1.47 2.17 11.29
N ILE A 89 -0.36 2.26 12.01
CA ILE A 89 0.09 3.47 12.69
C ILE A 89 1.55 3.68 12.35
N TYR A 90 1.86 4.85 11.82
CA TYR A 90 3.20 5.39 11.72
C TYR A 90 3.33 6.56 12.69
N ASN A 91 4.35 6.53 13.56
CA ASN A 91 4.64 7.61 14.49
C ASN A 91 6.15 7.67 14.76
N GLN A 92 6.78 8.81 14.48
CA GLN A 92 8.19 9.08 14.82
C GLN A 92 9.18 7.98 14.36
N GLY A 93 8.98 7.41 13.17
CA GLY A 93 9.87 6.38 12.65
C GLY A 93 9.59 4.96 13.17
N GLU A 94 8.52 4.79 13.95
CA GLU A 94 7.99 3.47 14.30
C GLU A 94 6.74 3.16 13.47
N VAL A 95 6.56 1.88 13.17
CA VAL A 95 5.35 1.35 12.54
C VAL A 95 4.72 0.31 13.46
N ARG A 96 3.40 0.40 13.65
CA ARG A 96 2.58 -0.59 14.38
C ARG A 96 1.39 -0.99 13.53
N GLN A 97 1.09 -2.29 13.49
CA GLN A 97 -0.02 -2.88 12.73
C GLN A 97 -0.54 -4.12 13.46
N ASP A 98 -1.80 -4.50 13.25
CA ASP A 98 -2.40 -5.74 13.79
C ASP A 98 -2.79 -6.76 12.74
N PHE A 99 -2.45 -6.51 11.47
CA PHE A 99 -2.83 -7.38 10.37
C PHE A 99 -2.41 -8.83 10.65
N TYR A 100 -1.12 -9.04 10.93
CA TYR A 100 -0.60 -10.39 11.20
C TYR A 100 -1.23 -11.05 12.43
N ASP A 101 -1.38 -10.30 13.53
CA ASP A 101 -1.96 -10.82 14.77
C ASP A 101 -3.43 -11.24 14.59
N LYS A 102 -4.18 -10.51 13.74
CA LYS A 102 -5.56 -10.86 13.38
C LYS A 102 -5.62 -12.12 12.53
N ILE A 103 -4.75 -12.24 11.53
CA ILE A 103 -4.64 -13.46 10.71
C ILE A 103 -4.33 -14.66 11.60
N LEU A 104 -3.31 -14.56 12.47
CA LEU A 104 -2.95 -15.64 13.39
C LEU A 104 -4.11 -16.04 14.29
N LYS A 105 -4.87 -15.08 14.83
CA LYS A 105 -6.07 -15.37 15.63
C LYS A 105 -7.14 -16.11 14.84
N ILE A 106 -7.34 -15.76 13.56
CA ILE A 106 -8.28 -16.46 12.68
C ILE A 106 -7.80 -17.90 12.48
N ILE A 107 -6.54 -18.09 12.11
CA ILE A 107 -5.96 -19.42 11.87
C ILE A 107 -6.00 -20.27 13.13
N GLN A 108 -5.67 -19.72 14.30
CA GLN A 108 -5.75 -20.43 15.59
C GLN A 108 -7.18 -20.86 15.97
N LYS A 109 -8.21 -20.12 15.54
CA LYS A 109 -9.60 -20.57 15.69
C LYS A 109 -9.93 -21.78 14.81
N PHE A 110 -9.25 -21.92 13.68
CA PHE A 110 -9.43 -23.04 12.75
C PHE A 110 -8.47 -24.23 13.01
N SER A 111 -7.44 -24.06 13.85
CA SER A 111 -6.40 -25.08 14.10
C SER A 111 -6.80 -26.22 15.07
N HIS A 112 -8.06 -26.65 15.07
CA HIS A 112 -8.40 -28.01 15.55
C HIS A 112 -7.93 -29.11 14.58
N ILE A 113 -7.34 -28.74 13.44
CA ILE A 113 -6.84 -29.64 12.41
C ILE A 113 -5.30 -29.52 12.42
N LYS A 114 -4.62 -30.55 12.94
CA LYS A 114 -3.16 -30.67 12.90
C LYS A 114 -2.77 -31.18 11.52
N GLU A 115 -1.95 -30.42 10.79
CA GLU A 115 -1.26 -30.94 9.61
C GLU A 115 0.12 -30.27 9.45
N ASP A 116 1.09 -31.06 9.01
CA ASP A 116 2.42 -30.62 8.60
C ASP A 116 2.30 -29.67 7.38
N ASN A 117 3.22 -28.69 7.26
CA ASN A 117 3.20 -27.52 6.34
C ASN A 117 2.39 -26.28 6.81
N PHE A 118 2.25 -26.09 8.13
CA PHE A 118 1.49 -24.99 8.71
C PHE A 118 1.98 -23.58 8.27
N GLU A 119 3.28 -23.35 8.10
CA GLU A 119 3.82 -22.02 7.73
C GLU A 119 3.49 -21.62 6.29
N ASP A 120 3.62 -22.54 5.32
CA ASP A 120 3.27 -22.27 3.92
C ASP A 120 1.76 -22.04 3.76
N ASN A 121 0.96 -22.81 4.50
CA ASN A 121 -0.51 -22.64 4.57
C ASN A 121 -0.89 -21.27 5.17
N ILE A 122 -0.15 -20.75 6.16
CA ILE A 122 -0.39 -19.41 6.72
C ILE A 122 -0.14 -18.33 5.67
N ILE A 123 0.92 -18.46 4.87
CA ILE A 123 1.27 -17.47 3.84
C ILE A 123 0.20 -17.44 2.74
N GLU A 124 -0.24 -18.61 2.25
CA GLU A 124 -1.31 -18.68 1.24
C GLU A 124 -2.63 -18.11 1.77
N VAL A 125 -3.04 -18.47 2.99
CA VAL A 125 -4.24 -17.93 3.64
C VAL A 125 -4.13 -16.42 3.83
N LYS A 126 -2.94 -15.90 4.20
CA LYS A 126 -2.69 -14.46 4.30
C LYS A 126 -2.92 -13.79 2.95
N ILE A 127 -2.32 -14.30 1.88
CA ILE A 127 -2.41 -13.72 0.53
C ILE A 127 -3.87 -13.72 0.06
N GLU A 128 -4.58 -14.84 0.21
CA GLU A 128 -5.98 -14.96 -0.21
C GLU A 128 -6.91 -14.03 0.60
N LEU A 129 -6.67 -13.89 1.90
CA LEU A 129 -7.44 -12.96 2.72
C LEU A 129 -7.15 -11.50 2.34
N VAL A 130 -5.89 -11.14 2.06
CA VAL A 130 -5.56 -9.79 1.59
C VAL A 130 -6.28 -9.49 0.28
N ARG A 131 -6.25 -10.40 -0.69
CA ARG A 131 -6.87 -10.22 -2.01
C ARG A 131 -8.39 -10.16 -1.99
N SER A 132 -9.02 -10.91 -1.08
CA SER A 132 -10.47 -10.82 -0.89
C SER A 132 -10.90 -9.56 -0.14
N THR A 133 -10.03 -9.03 0.72
CA THR A 133 -10.27 -7.80 1.49
C THR A 133 -10.09 -6.54 0.67
N PHE A 134 -8.91 -6.40 0.09
CA PHE A 134 -8.44 -5.18 -0.54
C PHE A 134 -8.61 -5.33 -2.04
N LYS A 135 -9.18 -4.32 -2.69
CA LYS A 135 -9.32 -4.30 -4.15
C LYS A 135 -8.08 -3.68 -4.76
N GLU A 136 -7.76 -4.04 -6.00
CA GLU A 136 -6.77 -3.26 -6.74
C GLU A 136 -7.27 -1.82 -6.89
N VAL A 137 -6.44 -0.86 -6.48
CA VAL A 137 -6.77 0.56 -6.52
C VAL A 137 -5.91 1.25 -7.56
N ILE A 138 -6.56 2.06 -8.40
CA ILE A 138 -5.89 2.88 -9.40
C ILE A 138 -5.98 4.35 -8.96
N TYR A 139 -4.82 4.93 -8.63
CA TYR A 139 -4.70 6.37 -8.45
C TYR A 139 -4.64 7.08 -9.81
N LEU A 140 -5.60 7.96 -10.07
CA LEU A 140 -5.64 8.79 -11.28
C LEU A 140 -5.28 10.25 -10.91
N PRO A 141 -4.10 10.75 -11.30
CA PRO A 141 -3.73 12.13 -11.05
C PRO A 141 -4.56 13.10 -11.89
N ALA A 142 -5.00 14.20 -11.29
CA ALA A 142 -5.84 15.21 -11.93
C ALA A 142 -5.23 15.88 -13.18
N GLU A 143 -3.90 15.89 -13.29
CA GLU A 143 -3.16 16.60 -14.35
C GLU A 143 -2.76 15.70 -15.55
N ARG A 144 -3.04 14.39 -15.51
CA ARG A 144 -2.70 13.49 -16.64
C ARG A 144 -3.94 13.14 -17.44
N GLY A 145 -3.81 13.20 -18.77
CA GLY A 145 -4.79 12.59 -19.66
C GLY A 145 -4.93 11.09 -19.35
N VAL A 146 -6.16 10.61 -19.23
CA VAL A 146 -6.46 9.20 -18.91
C VAL A 146 -5.73 8.25 -19.89
N VAL A 147 -5.70 8.62 -21.17
CA VAL A 147 -5.04 7.83 -22.23
C VAL A 147 -3.53 7.71 -22.00
N SER A 148 -2.84 8.82 -21.73
CA SER A 148 -1.38 8.80 -21.52
C SER A 148 -1.00 8.03 -20.26
N PHE A 149 -1.79 8.14 -19.19
CA PHE A 149 -1.57 7.39 -17.96
C PHE A 149 -1.76 5.89 -18.17
N LEU A 150 -2.84 5.49 -18.84
CA LEU A 150 -3.10 4.08 -19.13
C LEU A 150 -2.01 3.48 -20.03
N SER A 151 -1.57 4.19 -21.07
CA SER A 151 -0.52 3.68 -21.96
C SER A 151 0.80 3.38 -21.23
N GLU A 152 1.21 4.22 -20.27
CA GLU A 152 2.42 3.98 -19.46
C GLU A 152 2.27 2.73 -18.58
N LYS A 153 1.10 2.55 -17.95
CA LYS A 153 0.82 1.39 -17.09
C LYS A 153 0.74 0.10 -17.89
N TYR A 154 0.08 0.10 -19.05
CA TYR A 154 0.05 -1.05 -19.95
C TYR A 154 1.46 -1.42 -20.44
N ALA A 155 2.28 -0.44 -20.83
CA ALA A 155 3.66 -0.68 -21.25
C ALA A 155 4.57 -1.19 -20.13
N ALA A 156 4.27 -0.88 -18.86
CA ALA A 156 4.96 -1.46 -17.71
C ALA A 156 4.54 -2.92 -17.48
N LEU A 157 3.23 -3.20 -17.54
CA LEU A 157 2.68 -4.56 -17.40
C LEU A 157 3.17 -5.53 -18.48
N GLU A 158 3.30 -5.07 -19.73
CA GLU A 158 3.87 -5.89 -20.82
C GLU A 158 5.36 -6.19 -20.60
N ARG A 159 6.11 -5.26 -20.00
CA ARG A 159 7.53 -5.46 -19.68
C ARG A 159 7.73 -6.52 -18.60
N ASP A 160 6.90 -6.55 -17.56
CA ASP A 160 7.00 -7.57 -16.51
C ASP A 160 6.68 -8.98 -17.03
N LYS A 161 5.73 -9.11 -17.97
CA LYS A 161 5.46 -10.40 -18.66
C LYS A 161 6.61 -10.85 -19.56
N LEU A 162 7.42 -9.93 -20.09
CA LEU A 162 8.60 -10.24 -20.90
C LEU A 162 9.82 -10.65 -20.05
N ILE A 163 9.94 -10.13 -18.82
CA ILE A 163 11.04 -10.49 -17.90
C ILE A 163 10.89 -11.94 -17.41
N VAL A 164 9.67 -12.42 -17.14
CA VAL A 164 9.41 -13.84 -16.80
C VAL A 164 9.74 -14.79 -17.96
N LYS A 165 9.75 -14.31 -19.21
CA LYS A 165 10.14 -15.10 -20.39
C LYS A 165 11.64 -15.08 -20.72
N ARG A 166 12.48 -14.28 -20.05
CA ARG A 166 13.93 -14.25 -20.30
C ARG A 166 14.72 -15.13 -19.32
N GLY A 167 14.37 -16.42 -19.27
CA GLY A 167 15.35 -17.45 -18.98
C GLY A 167 16.22 -17.68 -20.22
N ARG A 168 17.52 -17.33 -20.13
CA ARG A 168 18.58 -17.42 -21.16
C ARG A 168 18.57 -16.34 -22.25
N CYS A 169 19.30 -15.26 -22.00
CA CYS A 169 20.12 -14.63 -23.03
C CYS A 169 21.44 -14.15 -22.40
N ARG A 170 22.51 -14.94 -22.60
CA ARG A 170 23.88 -14.40 -22.52
C ARG A 170 24.07 -13.51 -23.73
N LEU A 171 24.28 -12.21 -23.53
CA LEU A 171 24.93 -11.38 -24.53
C LEU A 171 26.04 -10.60 -23.83
N PHE A 172 27.25 -11.09 -24.08
CA PHE A 172 28.49 -10.33 -24.04
C PHE A 172 28.31 -9.07 -24.90
N CYS A 173 28.72 -7.92 -24.40
CA CYS A 173 29.31 -6.88 -25.23
C CYS A 173 30.34 -6.12 -24.41
N GLN A 174 31.61 -6.35 -24.77
CA GLN A 174 32.76 -5.58 -24.33
C GLN A 174 32.71 -4.18 -24.92
N SER A 175 33.25 -3.24 -24.15
CA SER A 175 33.55 -1.87 -24.49
C SER A 175 34.45 -1.74 -25.71
N TYR A 176 34.14 -0.78 -26.57
CA TYR A 176 35.12 0.06 -27.28
C TYR A 176 34.66 1.50 -27.18
#